data_AF-F4QI58-F1
#
_entry.id   AF-F4QI58-F1
#
_cell.length_a   1.000
_cell.length_b   1.000
_cell.length_c   1.000
_cell.angle_alpha   90.00
_cell.angle_beta   90.00
_cell.angle_gamma   90.00
#
_symmetry.space_group_name_H-M   'P 1'
#
loop_
_entity.id
_entity.type
_entity.pdbx_description
1 polymer ?
#
loop_
_entity_poly.entity_id
_entity_poly.type
_entity_poly.pdbx_seq_one_letter_code
_entity_poly.pdbx_strand_id
1 'polypeptide(L)'
;MQRGLDEARTAYDAARDMLLASACAFTGETTPRGCLLASSTASVSKDAIDVQEAVAEVRRDILARLALRINRDIKSGRLPEAIDAHALAALVISVIQGMSVLARDGLGREALEAMVYTALAAWPTSPLGDT
;
A
#
# COMPACT_ATOMS: atom_id res chain seq x y z
N MET A 1 3.24 2.16 10.36
CA MET A 1 2.83 1.25 9.26
C MET A 1 2.92 -0.22 9.66
N GLN A 2 4.09 -0.75 10.03
CA GLN A 2 4.26 -2.20 10.32
C GLN A 2 3.31 -2.76 11.38
N ARG A 3 3.12 -2.08 12.53
CA ARG A 3 2.17 -2.54 13.59
C ARG A 3 0.71 -2.68 13.11
N GLY A 4 0.23 -1.74 12.30
CA GLY A 4 -1.16 -1.77 11.82
C GLY A 4 -1.45 -2.91 10.83
N LEU A 5 -0.43 -3.37 10.11
CA LEU A 5 -0.57 -4.45 9.13
C LEU A 5 -0.79 -5.81 9.82
N ASP A 6 -0.07 -6.05 10.91
CA ASP A 6 -0.13 -7.30 11.68
C ASP A 6 -1.40 -7.38 12.55
N GLU A 7 -1.93 -6.24 13.02
CA GLU A 7 -3.09 -6.13 13.93
C GLU A 7 -4.45 -6.06 13.21
N ALA A 8 -4.48 -5.72 11.92
CA ALA A 8 -5.72 -5.61 11.15
C ALA A 8 -6.57 -6.89 11.25
N ARG A 9 -7.90 -6.82 11.08
CA ARG A 9 -8.77 -8.01 11.14
C ARG A 9 -8.73 -8.80 9.84
N THR A 10 -8.75 -8.12 8.69
CA THR A 10 -8.71 -8.71 7.34
C THR A 10 -7.54 -8.11 6.53
N ALA A 11 -7.21 -8.75 5.41
CA ALA A 11 -6.28 -8.20 4.42
C ALA A 11 -6.82 -6.92 3.77
N TYR A 12 -8.15 -6.82 3.61
CA TYR A 12 -8.81 -5.59 3.17
C TYR A 12 -8.59 -4.45 4.17
N ASP A 13 -8.79 -4.70 5.47
CA ASP A 13 -8.57 -3.69 6.52
C ASP A 13 -7.10 -3.25 6.53
N ALA A 14 -6.16 -4.19 6.42
CA ALA A 14 -4.73 -3.88 6.35
C ALA A 14 -4.41 -2.97 5.15
N ALA A 15 -4.92 -3.33 3.96
CA ALA A 15 -4.71 -2.54 2.75
C ALA A 15 -5.33 -1.14 2.87
N ARG A 16 -6.57 -1.03 3.37
CA ARG A 16 -7.26 0.24 3.61
C ARG A 16 -6.46 1.13 4.55
N ASP A 17 -6.08 0.61 5.70
CA ASP A 17 -5.41 1.40 6.74
C ASP A 17 -4.02 1.85 6.27
N MET A 18 -3.31 1.01 5.53
CA MET A 18 -2.03 1.37 4.89
C MET A 18 -2.21 2.50 3.86
N LEU A 19 -3.21 2.40 2.99
CA LEU A 19 -3.48 3.37 1.94
C LEU A 19 -3.88 4.74 2.53
N LEU A 20 -4.79 4.75 3.49
CA LEU A 20 -5.23 5.98 4.18
C LEU A 20 -4.09 6.62 4.99
N ALA A 21 -3.31 5.82 5.71
CA ALA A 21 -2.13 6.31 6.43
C ALA A 21 -1.11 6.94 5.47
N SER A 22 -0.95 6.37 4.27
CA SER A 22 -0.08 6.93 3.22
C SER A 22 -0.59 8.27 2.71
N ALA A 23 -1.89 8.38 2.37
CA ALA A 23 -2.51 9.62 1.93
C ALA A 23 -2.34 10.75 2.95
N CYS A 24 -2.53 10.44 4.24
CA CYS A 24 -2.29 11.38 5.34
C CYS A 24 -0.81 11.78 5.42
N ALA A 25 0.12 10.82 5.40
CA ALA A 25 1.55 11.08 5.52
C ALA A 25 2.10 11.95 4.38
N PHE A 26 1.62 11.74 3.14
CA PHE A 26 2.07 12.50 1.96
C PHE A 26 1.53 13.93 1.90
N THR A 27 0.50 14.25 2.68
CA THR A 27 -0.20 15.55 2.67
C THR A 27 -0.15 16.27 4.02
N GLY A 28 0.71 15.83 4.95
CA GLY A 28 0.89 16.47 6.26
C GLY A 28 1.63 17.82 6.15
N GLU A 29 1.22 18.80 6.95
CA GLU A 29 1.78 20.17 6.96
C GLU A 29 3.27 20.23 7.36
N THR A 30 3.78 19.20 8.04
CA THR A 30 5.18 19.10 8.51
C THR A 30 6.02 18.13 7.70
N THR A 31 5.48 17.50 6.66
CA THR A 31 6.25 16.64 5.76
C THR A 31 6.79 17.51 4.63
N PRO A 32 8.12 17.74 4.51
CA PRO A 32 8.66 18.25 3.25
C PRO A 32 8.16 17.34 2.14
N ARG A 33 7.65 17.91 1.03
CA ARG A 33 7.08 17.12 -0.08
C ARG A 33 8.05 15.99 -0.45
N GLY A 34 7.72 14.76 -0.07
CA GLY A 34 8.62 13.61 -0.23
C GLY A 34 9.09 13.00 1.09
N CYS A 35 8.21 12.21 1.71
CA CYS A 35 8.61 11.22 2.71
C CYS A 35 9.62 10.25 2.06
N LEU A 36 10.79 10.06 2.67
CA LEU A 36 11.93 9.28 2.13
C LEU A 36 11.57 7.89 1.55
N LEU A 37 10.52 7.23 2.06
CA LEU A 37 10.01 5.96 1.54
C LEU A 37 9.46 6.04 0.11
N ALA A 38 9.06 7.23 -0.32
CA ALA A 38 8.52 7.45 -1.65
C ALA A 38 9.44 8.29 -2.54
N SER A 39 10.53 8.86 -2.00
CA SER A 39 11.47 9.74 -2.73
C SER A 39 12.64 8.98 -3.33
N SER A 40 12.66 7.64 -3.27
CA SER A 40 13.78 6.83 -3.77
C SER A 40 13.82 6.68 -5.29
N THR A 41 13.11 7.51 -6.07
CA THR A 41 12.97 7.31 -7.52
C THR A 41 13.64 8.36 -8.41
N ALA A 42 14.39 9.36 -7.90
CA ALA A 42 14.97 10.36 -8.82
C ALA A 42 16.27 11.09 -8.42
N SER A 43 17.07 10.59 -7.46
CA SER A 43 18.39 11.22 -7.18
C SER A 43 19.52 10.21 -7.34
N VAL A 44 20.25 10.33 -8.46
CA VAL A 44 21.48 9.59 -8.73
C VAL A 44 22.64 10.32 -8.04
N SER A 45 22.83 10.08 -6.74
CA SER A 45 24.11 10.30 -6.06
C SER A 45 24.58 8.97 -5.47
N LYS A 46 25.90 8.77 -5.31
CA LYS A 46 26.45 7.53 -4.75
C LYS A 46 25.92 7.23 -3.33
N ASP A 47 25.66 8.28 -2.54
CA ASP A 47 25.06 8.16 -1.20
C ASP A 47 23.56 7.80 -1.23
N ALA A 48 22.88 7.97 -2.38
CA ALA A 48 21.48 7.60 -2.55
C ALA A 48 21.28 6.12 -2.88
N ILE A 49 22.32 5.38 -3.25
CA ILE A 49 22.23 3.95 -3.61
C ILE A 49 21.89 3.11 -2.36
N ASP A 50 22.62 3.31 -1.27
CA ASP A 50 22.39 2.59 0.00
C ASP A 50 21.00 2.91 0.58
N VAL A 51 20.54 4.15 0.43
CA VAL A 51 19.19 4.57 0.83
C VAL A 51 18.12 3.93 -0.06
N GLN A 52 18.36 3.83 -1.37
CA GLN A 52 17.44 3.17 -2.30
C GLN A 52 17.30 1.68 -2.02
N GLU A 53 18.40 0.99 -1.72
CA GLU A 53 18.38 -0.43 -1.34
C GLU A 53 17.62 -0.65 -0.03
N ALA A 54 17.91 0.15 1.00
CA ALA A 54 17.19 0.07 2.28
C ALA A 54 15.68 0.34 2.11
N VAL A 55 15.30 1.33 1.31
CA VAL A 55 13.88 1.60 1.01
C VAL A 55 13.26 0.45 0.19
N ALA A 56 14.00 -0.14 -0.74
CA ALA A 56 13.54 -1.30 -1.49
C ALA A 56 13.35 -2.54 -0.60
N GLU A 57 14.22 -2.76 0.39
CA GLU A 57 14.04 -3.80 1.41
C GLU A 57 12.78 -3.60 2.23
N VAL A 58 12.53 -2.38 2.71
CA VAL A 58 11.31 -2.05 3.44
C VAL A 58 10.07 -2.32 2.58
N ARG A 59 10.09 -1.93 1.28
CA ARG A 59 8.98 -2.24 0.36
C ARG A 59 8.80 -3.75 0.18
N ARG A 60 9.88 -4.52 0.04
CA ARG A 60 9.84 -5.99 -0.08
C ARG A 60 9.24 -6.63 1.18
N ASP A 61 9.62 -6.18 2.37
CA ASP A 61 9.07 -6.68 3.64
C ASP A 61 7.56 -6.39 3.76
N ILE A 62 7.14 -5.14 3.49
CA ILE A 62 5.72 -4.77 3.54
C ILE A 62 4.91 -5.59 2.53
N LEU A 63 5.42 -5.76 1.31
CA LEU A 63 4.77 -6.56 0.28
C LEU A 63 4.60 -8.02 0.74
N ALA A 64 5.66 -8.64 1.25
CA ALA A 64 5.63 -10.01 1.73
C ALA A 64 4.60 -10.20 2.86
N ARG A 65 4.57 -9.27 3.83
CA ARG A 65 3.59 -9.30 4.94
C ARG A 65 2.15 -9.17 4.45
N LEU A 66 1.89 -8.23 3.54
CA LEU A 66 0.56 -8.05 2.96
C LEU A 66 0.13 -9.30 2.17
N ALA A 67 1.04 -9.90 1.39
CA ALA A 67 0.77 -11.13 0.66
C ALA A 67 0.47 -12.32 1.61
N LEU A 68 1.17 -12.44 2.74
CA LEU A 68 0.85 -13.43 3.78
C LEU A 68 -0.55 -13.20 4.36
N ARG A 69 -0.92 -11.95 4.57
CA ARG A 69 -2.23 -11.54 5.08
C ARG A 69 -3.35 -11.89 4.10
N ILE A 70 -3.15 -11.63 2.81
CA ILE A 70 -4.08 -11.99 1.73
C ILE A 70 -4.22 -13.51 1.65
N ASN A 71 -3.11 -14.26 1.69
CA ASN A 71 -3.15 -15.72 1.71
C ASN A 71 -3.93 -16.29 2.91
N ARG A 72 -3.84 -15.66 4.08
CA ARG A 72 -4.65 -16.06 5.25
C ARG A 72 -6.13 -15.89 4.98
N ASP A 73 -6.51 -14.79 4.34
CA ASP A 73 -7.90 -14.50 4.04
C ASP A 73 -8.45 -15.42 2.94
N ILE A 74 -7.65 -15.75 1.92
CA ILE A 74 -7.94 -16.82 0.93
C ILE A 74 -8.19 -18.15 1.63
N LYS A 75 -7.27 -18.60 2.47
CA LYS A 75 -7.40 -19.87 3.23
C LYS A 75 -8.62 -19.90 4.15
N SER A 76 -9.10 -18.73 4.58
CA SER A 76 -10.30 -18.60 5.42
C SER A 76 -11.60 -18.43 4.63
N GLY A 77 -11.55 -18.51 3.29
CA GLY A 77 -12.71 -18.34 2.41
C GLY A 77 -13.21 -16.89 2.27
N ARG A 78 -12.48 -15.90 2.80
CA ARG A 78 -12.86 -14.47 2.70
C ARG A 78 -12.56 -13.88 1.33
N LEU A 79 -11.59 -14.46 0.63
CA LEU A 79 -11.20 -14.06 -0.73
C LEU A 79 -11.28 -15.29 -1.65
N PRO A 80 -11.53 -15.10 -2.96
CA PRO A 80 -11.52 -16.20 -3.92
C PRO A 80 -10.17 -16.92 -3.95
N GLU A 81 -10.19 -18.25 -4.08
CA GLU A 81 -8.97 -19.08 -4.15
C GLU A 81 -8.09 -18.76 -5.37
N ALA A 82 -8.69 -18.25 -6.45
CA ALA A 82 -7.99 -17.90 -7.68
C ALA A 82 -7.17 -16.60 -7.60
N ILE A 83 -7.23 -15.86 -6.48
CA ILE A 83 -6.50 -14.60 -6.34
C ILE A 83 -5.00 -14.86 -6.13
N ASP A 84 -4.17 -14.24 -6.96
CA ASP A 84 -2.73 -14.14 -6.70
C ASP A 84 -2.48 -13.10 -5.58
N ALA A 85 -2.14 -13.61 -4.40
CA ALA A 85 -1.87 -12.79 -3.22
C ALA A 85 -0.69 -11.84 -3.40
N HIS A 86 0.33 -12.22 -4.19
CA HIS A 86 1.47 -11.38 -4.46
C HIS A 86 1.10 -10.24 -5.40
N ALA A 87 0.36 -10.54 -6.47
CA ALA A 87 -0.12 -9.54 -7.41
C ALA A 87 -1.03 -8.50 -6.73
N LEU A 88 -1.96 -8.94 -5.88
CA LEU A 88 -2.84 -8.05 -5.13
C LEU A 88 -2.06 -7.18 -4.13
N ALA A 89 -1.06 -7.73 -3.42
CA ALA A 89 -0.18 -6.95 -2.57
C ALA A 89 0.62 -5.90 -3.37
N ALA A 90 1.16 -6.29 -4.53
CA ALA A 90 1.91 -5.40 -5.41
C ALA A 90 1.05 -4.24 -5.94
N LEU A 91 -0.24 -4.49 -6.22
CA LEU A 91 -1.18 -3.44 -6.59
C LEU A 91 -1.34 -2.38 -5.48
N VAL A 92 -1.50 -2.80 -4.22
CA VAL A 92 -1.60 -1.88 -3.08
C VAL A 92 -0.33 -1.01 -2.96
N ILE A 93 0.85 -1.63 -3.06
CA ILE A 93 2.13 -0.90 -3.02
C ILE A 93 2.27 0.06 -4.22
N SER A 94 1.76 -0.32 -5.40
CA SER A 94 1.77 0.55 -6.58
C SER A 94 0.89 1.78 -6.39
N VAL A 95 -0.30 1.62 -5.80
CA VAL A 95 -1.19 2.75 -5.48
C VAL A 95 -0.51 3.70 -4.49
N ILE A 96 0.16 3.19 -3.44
CA ILE A 96 0.91 4.02 -2.49
C ILE A 96 1.99 4.85 -3.20
N GLN A 97 2.75 4.23 -4.10
CA GLN A 97 3.80 4.93 -4.86
C GLN A 97 3.20 6.01 -5.77
N GLY A 98 2.12 5.70 -6.48
CA GLY A 98 1.41 6.67 -7.33
C GLY A 98 0.86 7.86 -6.54
N MET A 99 0.23 7.59 -5.39
CA MET A 99 -0.25 8.65 -4.49
C MET A 99 0.86 9.57 -4.03
N SER A 100 2.06 9.03 -3.75
CA SER A 100 3.17 9.89 -3.36
C SER A 100 3.65 10.81 -4.48
N VAL A 101 3.64 10.37 -5.73
CA VAL A 101 3.99 11.24 -6.87
C VAL A 101 2.97 12.34 -7.00
N LEU A 102 1.68 12.00 -7.03
CA LEU A 102 0.59 12.97 -7.16
C LEU A 102 0.53 13.98 -6.01
N ALA A 103 0.82 13.55 -4.78
CA ALA A 103 0.91 14.44 -3.62
C ALA A 103 2.02 15.49 -3.79
N ARG A 104 3.18 15.11 -4.37
CA ARG A 104 4.27 16.06 -4.66
C ARG A 104 3.85 17.09 -5.71
N ASP A 105 3.11 16.63 -6.70
CA ASP A 105 2.55 17.44 -7.79
C ASP A 105 1.41 18.36 -7.32
N GLY A 106 0.97 18.21 -6.06
CA GLY A 106 0.00 19.11 -5.42
C GLY A 106 -1.41 18.54 -5.28
N LEU A 107 -1.61 17.25 -5.56
CA LEU A 107 -2.90 16.61 -5.33
C LEU A 107 -3.19 16.55 -3.82
N GLY A 108 -4.33 17.13 -3.42
CA GLY A 108 -4.72 17.27 -2.02
C GLY A 108 -5.17 15.97 -1.36
N ARG A 109 -5.26 15.98 -0.02
CA ARG A 109 -5.63 14.81 0.79
C ARG A 109 -6.93 14.16 0.38
N GLU A 110 -7.98 14.96 0.20
CA GLU A 110 -9.32 14.47 -0.18
C GLU A 110 -9.28 13.68 -1.50
N ALA A 111 -8.53 14.16 -2.49
CA ALA A 111 -8.37 13.49 -3.77
C ALA A 111 -7.57 12.19 -3.64
N LEU A 112 -6.52 12.15 -2.80
CA LEU A 112 -5.78 10.91 -2.53
C LEU A 112 -6.66 9.89 -1.79
N GLU A 113 -7.43 10.32 -0.80
CA GLU A 113 -8.38 9.44 -0.10
C GLU A 113 -9.46 8.90 -1.07
N ALA A 114 -9.95 9.73 -2.00
CA ALA A 114 -10.84 9.25 -3.05
C ALA A 114 -10.18 8.16 -3.91
N MET A 115 -8.90 8.33 -4.29
CA MET A 115 -8.15 7.28 -4.99
C MET A 115 -8.03 5.99 -4.17
N VAL A 116 -7.85 6.08 -2.85
CA VAL A 116 -7.83 4.91 -1.96
C VAL A 116 -9.14 4.13 -2.08
N TYR A 117 -10.28 4.80 -1.95
CA TYR A 117 -11.58 4.14 -2.04
C TYR A 117 -11.86 3.59 -3.44
N THR A 118 -11.44 4.28 -4.50
CA THR A 118 -11.53 3.75 -5.87
C THR A 118 -10.69 2.48 -6.05
N ALA A 119 -9.46 2.44 -5.51
CA ALA A 119 -8.62 1.25 -5.56
C ALA A 119 -9.23 0.08 -4.76
N LEU A 120 -9.79 0.36 -3.57
CA LEU A 120 -10.44 -0.64 -2.74
C LEU A 120 -11.77 -1.15 -3.32
N ALA A 121 -12.44 -0.38 -4.17
CA ALA A 121 -13.62 -0.85 -4.90
C ALA A 121 -13.29 -1.97 -5.90
N ALA A 122 -12.04 -2.04 -6.37
CA ALA A 122 -11.53 -3.15 -7.18
C ALA A 122 -11.05 -4.34 -6.34
N TRP A 123 -11.16 -4.28 -5.01
CA TRP A 123 -10.73 -5.37 -4.15
C TRP A 123 -11.59 -6.62 -4.40
N PRO A 124 -10.97 -7.79 -4.60
CA PRO A 124 -11.72 -9.01 -4.90
C PRO A 124 -12.60 -9.38 -3.72
N THR A 125 -13.87 -9.63 -3.99
CA THR A 125 -14.81 -10.20 -3.03
C THR A 125 -14.98 -11.68 -3.33
N SER A 126 -15.09 -12.50 -2.28
CA SER A 126 -15.56 -13.86 -2.48
C SER A 126 -17.00 -13.77 -2.99
N PRO A 127 -17.39 -14.46 -4.08
CA PRO A 127 -18.80 -14.62 -4.38
C PRO A 127 -19.42 -15.27 -3.16
N LEU A 128 -20.30 -14.54 -2.45
CA LEU A 128 -21.03 -15.08 -1.32
C LEU A 128 -21.65 -16.41 -1.80
N GLY A 129 -21.37 -17.48 -1.05
CA GLY A 129 -21.96 -18.78 -1.31
C GLY A 129 -23.45 -18.70 -1.06
N ASP A 130 -24.20 -18.34 -2.10
CA ASP A 130 -25.63 -18.63 -2.21
C ASP A 130 -25.74 -20.11 -2.61
N THR A 131 -25.66 -21.00 -1.61
CA THR A 131 -26.16 -22.38 -1.65
C THR A 131 -26.86 -22.71 -0.35
#